data_AF-A0AA40AX28-F1
#
_entry.id   AF-A0AA40AX28-F1
#
_cell.length_a   1.000
_cell.length_b   1.000
_cell.length_c   1.000
_cell.angle_alpha   90.00
_cell.angle_beta   90.00
_cell.angle_gamma   90.00
#
_symmetry.space_group_name_H-M   'P 1'
#
loop_
_entity.id
_entity.type
_entity.pdbx_description
1 polymer ?
#
loop_
_entity_poly.entity_id
_entity_poly.type
_entity_poly.pdbx_seq_one_letter_code
_entity_poly.pdbx_strand_id
1 'polypeptide(L)'
;ARRCGSNAVSCDGGHAPALNTCTELVNRVRTSTLTLNSSPRSVCLSRSGKNCCISWSKDIGSVREADLFNAGKNVLDRCVGENNSGLARDVSINGNCLTECLSDRATGC
;
A
#
# COMPACT_ATOMS: atom_id res chain seq x y z
N ALA A 1 -25.21 4.21 -0.45
CA ALA A 1 -23.83 4.33 -0.96
C ALA A 1 -22.85 3.88 0.12
N ARG A 2 -21.89 3.01 -0.18
CA ARG A 2 -20.84 2.60 0.78
C ARG A 2 -19.93 3.81 1.02
N ARG A 3 -19.83 4.29 2.26
CA ARG A 3 -18.93 5.40 2.62
C ARG A 3 -17.53 4.84 2.77
N CYS A 4 -16.57 5.42 2.05
CA CYS A 4 -15.16 5.03 2.12
C CYS A 4 -14.33 6.20 2.64
N GLY A 5 -13.13 5.91 3.11
CA GLY A 5 -12.24 6.86 3.80
C GLY A 5 -11.96 6.50 5.26
N SER A 6 -12.52 5.41 5.80
CA SER A 6 -12.22 4.96 7.17
C SER A 6 -10.76 4.51 7.30
N ASN A 7 -10.15 4.01 6.21
CA ASN A 7 -8.78 3.49 6.16
C ASN A 7 -8.51 2.51 7.31
N ALA A 8 -9.47 1.62 7.58
CA ALA A 8 -9.44 0.70 8.71
C ALA A 8 -8.31 -0.33 8.53
N VAL A 9 -7.30 -0.24 9.40
CA VAL A 9 -6.10 -1.08 9.32
C VAL A 9 -6.31 -2.42 10.03
N SER A 10 -5.80 -3.50 9.42
CA SER A 10 -5.62 -4.81 10.05
C SER A 10 -4.23 -5.33 9.73
N CYS A 11 -3.56 -5.87 10.74
CA CYS A 11 -2.23 -6.45 10.61
C CYS A 11 -2.29 -7.97 10.51
N ASP A 12 -1.34 -8.57 9.80
CA ASP A 12 -1.19 -10.01 9.63
C ASP A 12 0.28 -10.42 9.79
N GLY A 13 0.52 -11.56 10.45
CA GLY A 13 1.88 -12.07 10.70
C GLY A 13 2.57 -12.68 9.48
N GLY A 14 1.82 -12.93 8.40
CA GLY A 14 2.39 -13.38 7.13
C GLY A 14 2.97 -12.23 6.31
N HIS A 15 3.92 -12.55 5.44
CA HIS A 15 4.41 -11.64 4.39
C HIS A 15 4.95 -10.30 4.91
N ALA A 16 5.49 -10.33 6.12
CA ALA A 16 6.05 -9.17 6.79
C ALA A 16 7.19 -8.57 5.96
N PRO A 17 7.07 -7.31 5.51
CA PRO A 17 8.12 -6.66 4.75
C PRO A 17 9.20 -6.08 5.66
N ALA A 18 10.34 -5.72 5.07
CA ALA A 18 11.38 -5.03 5.83
C ALA A 18 11.00 -3.56 6.08
N LEU A 19 10.99 -3.16 7.36
CA LEU A 19 10.61 -1.81 7.81
C LEU A 19 11.32 -0.69 7.04
N ASN A 20 12.64 -0.76 6.92
CA ASN A 20 13.42 0.29 6.22
C ASN A 20 13.04 0.40 4.74
N THR A 21 12.82 -0.74 4.08
CA THR A 21 12.41 -0.77 2.67
C THR A 21 11.00 -0.19 2.49
N CYS A 22 10.07 -0.48 3.41
CA CYS A 22 8.75 0.14 3.38
C CYS A 22 8.76 1.62 3.69
N THR A 23 9.56 2.07 4.65
CA THR A 23 9.73 3.49 4.95
C THR A 23 10.24 4.25 3.72
N GLU A 24 11.23 3.72 3.01
CA GLU A 24 11.72 4.32 1.76
C GLU A 24 10.62 4.34 0.69
N LEU A 25 9.91 3.23 0.48
CA LEU A 25 8.83 3.13 -0.49
C LEU A 25 7.69 4.13 -0.21
N VAL A 26 7.19 4.17 1.03
CA VAL A 26 6.09 5.06 1.44
C VAL A 26 6.51 6.53 1.30
N ASN A 27 7.75 6.88 1.64
CA ASN A 27 8.25 8.24 1.43
C ASN A 27 8.42 8.58 -0.06
N ARG A 28 8.84 7.61 -0.90
CA ARG A 28 8.95 7.81 -2.36
C ARG A 28 7.60 8.12 -2.98
N VAL A 29 6.57 7.33 -2.67
CA VAL A 29 5.24 7.52 -3.28
C VAL A 29 4.62 8.85 -2.86
N ARG A 30 4.88 9.33 -1.62
CA ARG A 30 4.41 10.63 -1.12
C ARG A 30 4.73 11.80 -2.04
N THR A 31 5.94 11.80 -2.61
CA THR A 31 6.44 12.90 -3.47
C THR A 31 6.38 12.57 -4.95
N SER A 32 5.80 11.41 -5.30
CA SER A 32 5.77 10.94 -6.68
C SER A 32 4.76 11.74 -7.50
N THR A 33 5.18 12.16 -8.70
CA THR A 33 4.32 12.77 -9.72
C THR A 33 3.84 11.75 -10.75
N LEU A 34 4.22 10.48 -10.58
CA LEU A 34 3.90 9.41 -11.50
C LEU A 34 2.42 9.04 -11.40
N THR A 35 1.84 8.82 -12.58
CA THR A 35 0.54 8.17 -12.72
C THR A 35 0.77 6.75 -13.20
N LEU A 36 0.36 5.79 -12.40
CA LEU A 36 0.32 4.39 -12.76
C LEU A 36 -0.88 4.17 -13.67
N ASN A 37 -0.64 3.51 -14.80
CA ASN A 37 -1.73 3.02 -15.64
C ASN A 37 -2.34 1.76 -15.00
N SER A 38 -3.46 1.26 -15.53
CA SER A 38 -4.24 0.13 -14.98
C SER A 38 -3.42 -1.12 -14.60
N SER A 39 -2.23 -1.29 -15.17
CA SER A 39 -1.25 -2.28 -14.80
C SER A 39 0.08 -1.57 -14.50
N PRO A 40 0.71 -1.75 -13.32
CA PRO A 40 0.48 -2.79 -12.30
C PRO A 40 -0.42 -2.40 -11.11
N ARG A 41 -1.10 -3.39 -10.49
CA ARG A 41 -1.83 -3.26 -9.20
C ARG A 41 -0.91 -3.17 -7.96
N SER A 42 0.34 -2.75 -8.16
CA SER A 42 1.35 -2.69 -7.11
C SER A 42 2.50 -1.76 -7.44
N VAL A 43 3.04 -1.13 -6.40
CA VAL A 43 4.29 -0.37 -6.43
C VAL A 43 5.25 -1.02 -5.45
N CYS A 44 6.39 -1.51 -5.93
CA CYS A 44 7.35 -2.22 -5.11
C CYS A 44 8.70 -1.48 -5.03
N LEU A 45 9.45 -1.84 -4.00
CA LEU A 45 10.85 -1.51 -3.83
C LEU A 45 11.58 -2.70 -3.23
N SER A 46 12.69 -3.07 -3.86
CA SER A 46 13.58 -4.11 -3.34
C SER A 46 14.95 -3.52 -3.01
N ARG A 47 15.45 -3.79 -1.79
CA ARG A 47 16.76 -3.37 -1.30
C ARG A 47 17.44 -4.54 -0.62
N SER A 48 18.62 -4.93 -1.08
CA SER A 48 19.43 -6.01 -0.48
C SER A 48 18.66 -7.31 -0.24
N GLY A 49 17.84 -7.72 -1.22
CA GLY A 49 17.02 -8.94 -1.12
C GLY A 49 15.79 -8.83 -0.21
N LYS A 50 15.52 -7.66 0.37
CA LYS A 50 14.29 -7.36 1.11
C LYS A 50 13.32 -6.60 0.22
N ASN A 51 12.06 -6.99 0.26
CA ASN A 51 11.02 -6.42 -0.57
C ASN A 51 9.98 -5.69 0.28
N CYS A 52 9.43 -4.62 -0.26
CA CYS A 52 8.20 -4.02 0.22
C CYS A 52 7.37 -3.61 -1.00
N CYS A 53 6.07 -3.86 -0.94
CA CYS A 53 5.13 -3.58 -1.99
C CYS A 53 3.86 -2.96 -1.38
N ILE A 54 3.42 -1.86 -1.98
CA ILE A 54 2.05 -1.37 -1.84
C ILE A 54 1.24 -2.01 -2.97
N SER A 55 0.15 -2.68 -2.66
CA SER A 55 -0.73 -3.30 -3.67
C SER A 55 -2.20 -3.03 -3.33
N TRP A 56 -3.11 -3.17 -4.30
CA TRP A 56 -4.52 -2.88 -4.08
C TRP A 56 -5.49 -3.86 -4.77
N SER A 57 -6.66 -4.00 -4.17
CA SER A 57 -7.57 -5.13 -4.46
C SER A 57 -8.34 -5.05 -5.78
N LYS A 58 -8.40 -3.90 -6.45
CA LYS A 58 -9.19 -3.72 -7.67
C LYS A 58 -8.55 -2.81 -8.70
N ASP A 59 -8.76 -3.11 -9.98
CA ASP A 59 -8.40 -2.17 -11.06
C ASP A 59 -9.33 -0.94 -10.99
N ILE A 60 -8.72 0.24 -10.90
CA ILE A 60 -9.40 1.54 -10.86
C ILE A 60 -8.91 2.46 -11.97
N GLY A 61 -8.29 1.90 -13.00
CA GLY A 61 -7.68 2.65 -14.09
C GLY A 61 -6.39 3.33 -13.63
N SER A 62 -6.29 4.64 -13.88
CA SER A 62 -5.12 5.41 -13.49
C SER A 62 -5.10 5.71 -11.99
N VAL A 63 -3.93 5.55 -11.37
CA VAL A 63 -3.70 5.86 -9.96
C VAL A 63 -2.48 6.76 -9.87
N ARG A 64 -2.57 7.89 -9.16
CA ARG A 64 -1.35 8.65 -8.85
C ARG A 64 -0.65 7.90 -7.72
N GLU A 65 0.66 7.68 -7.85
CA GLU A 65 1.42 6.99 -6.80
C GLU A 65 1.23 7.68 -5.43
N ALA A 66 1.15 9.01 -5.41
CA ALA A 66 0.90 9.79 -4.20
C ALA A 66 -0.42 9.47 -3.49
N ASP A 67 -1.45 8.98 -4.19
CA ASP A 67 -2.73 8.60 -3.59
C ASP A 67 -2.61 7.36 -2.69
N LEU A 68 -1.56 6.54 -2.91
CA LEU A 68 -1.24 5.36 -2.09
C LEU A 68 -0.57 5.74 -0.75
N PHE A 69 -0.17 6.99 -0.57
CA PHE A 69 0.63 7.38 0.60
C PHE A 69 -0.12 7.22 1.92
N ASN A 70 -1.38 7.69 1.99
CA ASN A 70 -2.08 7.80 3.26
C ASN A 70 -2.38 6.43 3.88
N ALA A 71 -2.87 5.49 3.08
CA ALA A 71 -3.14 4.12 3.54
C ALA A 71 -1.83 3.36 3.82
N GLY A 72 -0.87 3.42 2.90
CA GLY A 72 0.45 2.80 3.07
C GLY A 72 1.17 3.30 4.33
N LYS A 73 1.13 4.59 4.64
CA LYS A 73 1.70 5.15 5.88
C LYS A 73 0.99 4.63 7.12
N ASN A 74 -0.33 4.52 7.09
CA ASN A 74 -1.11 4.02 8.23
C ASN A 74 -0.81 2.54 8.51
N VAL A 75 -0.66 1.72 7.47
CA VAL A 75 -0.25 0.32 7.61
C VAL A 75 1.20 0.20 8.08
N LEU A 76 2.11 1.02 7.54
CA LEU A 76 3.50 1.09 7.99
C LEU A 76 3.61 1.34 9.50
N ASP A 77 2.89 2.35 9.99
CA ASP A 77 2.96 2.78 11.39
C ASP A 77 2.34 1.77 12.36
N ARG A 78 1.27 1.08 11.95
CA ARG A 78 0.51 0.19 12.83
C ARG A 78 0.91 -1.27 12.75
N CYS A 79 1.47 -1.72 11.62
CA CYS A 79 1.74 -3.13 11.37
C CYS A 79 3.22 -3.41 11.14
N VAL A 80 3.86 -2.70 10.21
CA VAL A 80 5.23 -3.02 9.80
C VAL A 80 6.25 -2.71 10.89
N GLY A 81 5.99 -1.69 11.72
CA GLY A 81 6.79 -1.41 12.93
C GLY A 81 6.84 -2.58 13.92
N GLU A 82 5.84 -3.45 13.90
CA GLU A 82 5.74 -4.65 14.74
C GLU A 82 6.10 -5.94 13.97
N ASN A 83 6.79 -5.82 12.83
CA ASN A 83 7.17 -6.93 11.96
C ASN A 83 5.95 -7.72 11.42
N ASN A 84 4.86 -7.03 11.13
CA ASN A 84 3.67 -7.58 10.47
C ASN A 84 3.48 -6.95 9.08
N SER A 85 2.85 -7.67 8.16
CA SER A 85 2.20 -7.01 7.01
C SER A 85 0.88 -6.40 7.45
N GLY A 86 0.22 -5.67 6.56
CA GLY A 86 -1.14 -5.27 6.84
C GLY A 86 -1.87 -4.75 5.64
N LEU A 87 -3.13 -4.43 5.88
CA LEU A 87 -4.03 -3.88 4.89
C LEU A 87 -4.90 -2.80 5.51
N ALA A 88 -5.20 -1.77 4.73
CA ALA A 88 -6.20 -0.76 5.03
C ALA A 88 -7.43 -1.01 4.16
N ARG A 89 -8.60 -1.14 4.79
CA ARG A 89 -9.89 -1.27 4.11
C ARG A 89 -10.55 0.09 3.94
N ASP A 90 -11.52 0.12 3.02
CA ASP A 90 -12.29 1.31 2.67
C ASP A 90 -11.40 2.51 2.29
N VAL A 91 -10.26 2.26 1.64
CA VAL A 91 -9.41 3.31 1.08
C VAL A 91 -10.14 3.93 -0.10
N SER A 92 -10.15 5.26 -0.19
CA SER A 92 -10.81 6.00 -1.26
C SER A 92 -9.76 6.61 -2.19
N ILE A 93 -9.63 6.05 -3.40
CA ILE A 93 -8.77 6.58 -4.46
C ILE A 93 -9.66 6.87 -5.67
N ASN A 94 -9.64 8.07 -6.24
CA ASN A 94 -10.47 8.43 -7.41
C ASN A 94 -11.96 8.07 -7.26
N GLY A 95 -12.54 8.31 -6.08
CA GLY A 95 -13.95 7.97 -5.76
C GLY A 95 -14.23 6.47 -5.63
N ASN A 96 -13.20 5.63 -5.71
CA ASN A 96 -13.30 4.18 -5.65
C ASN A 96 -12.86 3.64 -4.29
N CYS A 97 -13.70 2.78 -3.73
CA CYS A 97 -13.43 2.06 -2.48
C CYS A 97 -12.62 0.79 -2.69
N LEU A 98 -11.39 0.72 -2.18
CA LEU A 98 -10.51 -0.43 -2.31
C LEU A 98 -9.89 -0.85 -0.97
N THR A 99 -9.22 -1.99 -1.00
CA THR A 99 -8.25 -2.36 0.04
C THR A 99 -6.85 -2.09 -0.51
N GLU A 100 -6.02 -1.45 0.30
CA GLU A 100 -4.59 -1.27 0.03
C GLU A 100 -3.79 -2.09 1.03
N CYS A 101 -2.77 -2.79 0.56
CA CYS A 101 -1.95 -3.69 1.36
C CYS A 101 -0.48 -3.24 1.32
N LEU A 102 0.23 -3.42 2.43
CA LEU A 102 1.67 -3.21 2.54
C LEU A 102 2.31 -4.53 3.02
N SER A 103 3.06 -5.19 2.15
CA SER A 103 3.64 -6.52 2.42
C SER A 103 4.92 -6.76 1.61
N ASP A 104 5.57 -7.91 1.78
CA ASP A 104 6.70 -8.34 0.95
C ASP A 104 6.28 -8.89 -0.43
N ARG A 105 4.98 -8.87 -0.76
CA ARG A 105 4.39 -9.37 -2.01
C ARG A 105 3.74 -8.26 -2.84
N ALA A 106 3.91 -8.36 -4.16
CA ALA A 106 3.24 -7.50 -5.12
C ALA A 106 1.74 -7.83 -5.31
N THR A 107 1.30 -9.01 -4.86
CA THR A 107 -0.06 -9.52 -5.08
C THR A 107 -0.61 -10.16 -3.82
N GLY A 108 -1.93 -10.31 -3.74
CA GLY A 108 -2.61 -10.90 -2.58
C GLY A 108 -3.40 -9.88 -1.75
N CYS A 109 -3.35 -8.62 -2.17
CA CYS A 109 -4.50 -7.71 -2.07
C CYS A 109 -5.52 -8.05 -3.17
#